data_AF-A0A3D3QKV1-F1
#
_entry.id   AF-A0A3D3QKV1-F1
#
_cell.length_a   1.000
_cell.length_b   1.000
_cell.length_c   1.000
_cell.angle_alpha   90.00
_cell.angle_beta   90.00
_cell.angle_gamma   90.00
#
_symmetry.space_group_name_H-M   'P 1'
#
loop_
_entity.id
_entity.type
_entity.pdbx_description
1 polymer ?
#
loop_
_entity_poly.entity_id
_entity_poly.type
_entity_poly.pdbx_seq_one_letter_code
_entity_poly.pdbx_strand_id
1 'polypeptide(L)'
;MISEALRPLPEDLRADATVYRYNADSGEREILREGDNHVECEPRSDDGFTWCYPTSTAARRDLRARLVAEGLSSEEVAERITAAEMDGSVAPSPIGSMMYRTYDEGDRIQYLWVVVLPDQVASDLAMPTGSQRDQSLAGQGTPWMMREGTSGAHLMIPINGTEFSNTGSTAPLIDAKTITDPVTQATLPLPDDLKNVATVSTFDASTGQRVVLREGTSTVECRPHDPESGFTRCYHQDGWVSRDMNARLLAEGYSEDDASASVAKAVEDGAIPSTPMGSLGYRLYGEDDRIRLLWVLRVPGATATELGMPTESQRDNALAGRGTPWMMNEGTAGAHLMIPINSTELSNR
;
A
#
# COMPACT_ATOMS: atom_id res chain seq x y z
N MET A 1 10.03 25.41 -10.43
CA MET A 1 8.81 25.58 -9.60
C MET A 1 7.68 24.65 -10.04
N ILE A 2 6.90 24.89 -11.10
CA ILE A 2 5.76 24.01 -11.46
C ILE A 2 6.21 22.57 -11.78
N SER A 3 7.16 22.40 -12.70
CA SER A 3 7.71 21.07 -13.03
C SER A 3 8.34 20.37 -11.82
N GLU A 4 8.91 21.15 -10.90
CA GLU A 4 9.53 20.66 -9.68
C GLU A 4 8.50 20.17 -8.65
N ALA A 5 7.35 20.86 -8.55
CA ALA A 5 6.24 20.49 -7.68
C ALA A 5 5.61 19.14 -8.06
N LEU A 6 5.71 18.76 -9.34
CA LEU A 6 5.10 17.55 -9.90
C LEU A 6 6.02 16.32 -9.83
N ARG A 7 7.28 16.50 -9.45
CA ARG A 7 8.26 15.40 -9.33
C ARG A 7 7.76 14.22 -8.48
N PRO A 8 7.01 14.43 -7.37
CA PRO A 8 6.50 13.31 -6.58
C PRO A 8 5.52 12.40 -7.31
N LEU A 9 4.79 12.93 -8.30
CA LEU A 9 3.76 12.16 -8.99
C LEU A 9 4.38 11.13 -9.96
N PRO A 10 3.73 9.97 -10.15
CA PRO A 10 3.96 9.12 -11.31
C PRO A 10 3.54 9.81 -12.61
N GLU A 11 4.02 9.30 -13.75
CA GLU A 11 3.89 9.96 -15.05
C GLU A 11 2.43 10.25 -15.44
N ASP A 12 1.52 9.29 -15.22
CA ASP A 12 0.09 9.39 -15.53
C ASP A 12 -0.63 10.52 -14.79
N LEU A 13 -0.14 10.94 -13.63
CA LEU A 13 -0.75 11.99 -12.84
C LEU A 13 -0.16 13.39 -13.06
N ARG A 14 1.01 13.51 -13.71
CA ARG A 14 1.76 14.79 -13.78
C ARG A 14 1.14 15.86 -14.66
N ALA A 15 0.64 15.47 -15.84
CA ALA A 15 0.20 16.42 -16.85
C ALA A 15 -0.94 17.31 -16.32
N ASP A 16 -1.87 16.67 -15.62
CA ASP A 16 -3.20 17.18 -15.31
C ASP A 16 -3.38 17.54 -13.83
N ALA A 17 -2.32 17.47 -13.02
CA ALA A 17 -2.37 17.84 -11.61
C ALA A 17 -2.47 19.35 -11.40
N THR A 18 -3.23 19.78 -10.40
CA THR A 18 -3.22 21.17 -9.96
C THR A 18 -1.91 21.47 -9.21
N VAL A 19 -1.33 22.65 -9.42
CA VAL A 19 -0.22 23.15 -8.58
C VAL A 19 -0.68 24.42 -7.90
N TYR A 20 -0.56 24.47 -6.57
CA TYR A 20 -1.02 25.58 -5.76
C TYR A 20 -0.03 25.88 -4.64
N ARG A 21 -0.20 27.02 -3.99
CA ARG A 21 0.46 27.34 -2.72
C ARG A 21 -0.52 28.09 -1.83
N TYR A 22 -0.25 28.15 -0.54
CA TYR A 22 -1.00 29.02 0.36
C TYR A 22 -0.33 30.38 0.50
N ASN A 23 -1.13 31.44 0.51
CA ASN A 23 -0.70 32.75 0.94
C ASN A 23 -0.34 32.70 2.44
N ALA A 24 0.86 33.13 2.81
CA ALA A 24 1.33 32.99 4.19
C ALA A 24 0.55 33.83 5.21
N ASP A 25 -0.02 34.97 4.78
CA ASP A 25 -0.71 35.91 5.66
C ASP A 25 -2.20 35.55 5.83
N SER A 26 -2.85 35.04 4.78
CA SER A 26 -4.28 34.73 4.81
C SER A 26 -4.61 33.23 4.85
N GLY A 27 -3.66 32.37 4.48
CA GLY A 27 -3.91 30.94 4.27
C GLY A 27 -4.80 30.64 3.07
N GLU A 28 -5.12 31.64 2.25
CA GLU A 28 -5.90 31.47 1.03
C GLU A 28 -5.07 30.77 -0.06
N ARG A 29 -5.74 29.93 -0.84
CA ARG A 29 -5.12 29.15 -1.90
C ARG A 29 -4.82 30.03 -3.12
N GLU A 30 -3.57 30.02 -3.56
CA GLU A 30 -3.11 30.63 -4.81
C GLU A 30 -2.80 29.54 -5.84
N ILE A 31 -3.59 29.46 -6.91
CA ILE A 31 -3.37 28.50 -7.99
C ILE A 31 -2.21 28.97 -8.88
N LEU A 32 -1.20 28.12 -9.02
CA LEU A 32 -0.02 28.34 -9.87
C LEU A 32 -0.17 27.65 -11.23
N ARG A 33 -0.90 26.53 -11.26
CA ARG A 33 -1.35 25.82 -12.45
C ARG A 33 -2.69 25.16 -12.16
N GLU A 34 -3.69 25.47 -12.98
CA GLU A 34 -4.96 24.72 -12.98
C GLU A 34 -4.74 23.34 -13.62
N GLY A 35 -5.22 22.29 -12.97
CA GLY A 35 -5.29 20.92 -13.48
C GLY A 35 -6.73 20.40 -13.42
N ASP A 36 -6.97 19.22 -13.98
CA ASP A 36 -8.29 18.60 -14.06
C ASP A 36 -8.33 17.14 -13.55
N ASN A 37 -7.21 16.61 -13.02
CA ASN A 37 -7.20 15.30 -12.36
C ASN A 37 -7.40 15.39 -10.83
N HIS A 38 -7.30 14.23 -10.18
CA HIS A 38 -7.62 14.02 -8.77
C HIS A 38 -6.45 14.23 -7.79
N VAL A 39 -5.34 14.82 -8.23
CA VAL A 39 -4.20 15.16 -7.37
C VAL A 39 -3.76 16.62 -7.52
N GLU A 40 -3.23 17.17 -6.43
CA GLU A 40 -2.73 18.54 -6.39
C GLU A 40 -1.42 18.63 -5.60
N CYS A 41 -0.50 19.47 -6.05
CA CYS A 41 0.86 19.57 -5.54
C CYS A 41 1.18 20.97 -5.01
N GLU A 42 1.97 21.00 -3.95
CA GLU A 42 2.60 22.22 -3.44
C GLU A 42 4.06 22.28 -3.91
N PRO A 43 4.58 23.47 -4.31
CA PRO A 43 6.00 23.66 -4.53
C PRO A 43 6.82 23.26 -3.31
N ARG A 44 8.13 23.03 -3.53
CA ARG A 44 9.06 22.71 -2.47
C ARG A 44 9.01 23.73 -1.33
N SER A 45 8.80 23.25 -0.10
CA SER A 45 8.82 24.04 1.12
C SER A 45 10.25 24.31 1.61
N ASP A 46 10.39 25.23 2.57
CA ASP A 46 11.68 25.61 3.16
C ASP A 46 12.37 24.47 3.91
N ASP A 47 11.61 23.45 4.34
CA ASP A 47 12.14 22.22 4.93
C ASP A 47 12.65 21.20 3.91
N GLY A 48 12.61 21.56 2.61
CA GLY A 48 13.16 20.82 1.48
C GLY A 48 12.23 19.77 0.88
N PHE A 49 11.02 19.59 1.40
CA PHE A 49 10.06 18.63 0.86
C PHE A 49 9.18 19.22 -0.24
N THR A 50 8.80 18.37 -1.19
CA THR A 50 7.72 18.64 -2.13
C THR A 50 6.62 17.61 -1.90
N TRP A 51 5.37 18.05 -1.81
CA TRP A 51 4.24 17.17 -1.53
C TRP A 51 3.13 17.29 -2.58
N CYS A 52 2.49 16.16 -2.86
CA CYS A 52 1.22 16.11 -3.58
C CYS A 52 0.20 15.28 -2.81
N TYR A 53 -1.06 15.64 -2.96
CA TYR A 53 -2.17 15.14 -2.18
C TYR A 53 -3.39 14.86 -3.07
N PRO A 54 -4.33 14.00 -2.64
CA PRO A 54 -5.61 13.87 -3.34
C PRO A 54 -6.44 15.15 -3.20
N THR A 55 -7.21 15.49 -4.23
CA THR A 55 -8.17 16.61 -4.16
C THR A 55 -9.29 16.35 -3.16
N SER A 56 -9.61 15.09 -2.86
CA SER A 56 -10.60 14.71 -1.83
C SER A 56 -10.27 15.22 -0.43
N THR A 57 -9.02 15.63 -0.18
CA THR A 57 -8.56 16.18 1.10
C THR A 57 -8.26 17.69 1.04
N ALA A 58 -8.59 18.36 -0.07
CA ALA A 58 -8.31 19.78 -0.29
C ALA A 58 -9.00 20.69 0.74
N ALA A 59 -10.30 20.50 0.99
CA ALA A 59 -11.05 21.34 1.94
C ALA A 59 -10.46 21.31 3.36
N ARG A 60 -9.97 20.13 3.79
CA ARG A 60 -9.28 19.97 5.08
C ARG A 60 -7.97 20.74 5.12
N ARG A 61 -7.16 20.70 4.04
CA ARG A 61 -5.91 21.45 3.93
C ARG A 61 -6.15 22.96 3.87
N ASP A 62 -7.16 23.41 3.13
CA ASP A 62 -7.50 24.83 3.01
C ASP A 62 -7.94 25.40 4.36
N LEU A 63 -8.76 24.66 5.12
CA LEU A 63 -9.09 25.05 6.48
C LEU A 63 -7.84 25.09 7.37
N ARG A 64 -6.98 24.07 7.31
CA ARG A 64 -5.73 24.04 8.07
C ARG A 64 -4.85 25.25 7.76
N ALA A 65 -4.68 25.60 6.49
CA ALA A 65 -3.85 26.72 6.06
C ALA A 65 -4.36 28.06 6.61
N ARG A 66 -5.67 28.32 6.55
CA ARG A 66 -6.30 29.51 7.14
C ARG A 66 -6.10 29.58 8.64
N LEU A 67 -6.32 28.48 9.36
CA LEU A 67 -6.11 28.42 10.81
C LEU A 67 -4.63 28.67 11.20
N VAL A 68 -3.68 28.15 10.41
CA VAL A 68 -2.25 28.43 10.60
C VAL A 68 -1.93 29.90 10.35
N ALA A 69 -2.50 30.51 9.31
CA ALA A 69 -2.32 31.93 8.99
C ALA A 69 -2.93 32.87 10.06
N GLU A 70 -3.99 32.43 10.75
CA GLU A 70 -4.53 33.09 11.95
C GLU A 70 -3.59 33.03 13.17
N GLY A 71 -2.48 32.28 13.09
CA GLY A 71 -1.47 32.18 14.14
C GLY A 71 -1.78 31.14 15.22
N LEU A 72 -2.73 30.23 14.97
CA LEU A 72 -3.07 29.16 15.92
C LEU A 72 -1.91 28.17 16.07
N SER A 73 -1.76 27.64 17.28
CA SER A 73 -0.82 26.55 17.56
C SER A 73 -1.24 25.25 16.87
N SER A 74 -0.31 24.30 16.73
CA SER A 74 -0.61 23.00 16.10
C SER A 74 -1.70 22.21 16.82
N GLU A 75 -1.81 22.36 18.14
CA GLU A 75 -2.85 21.73 18.96
C GLU A 75 -4.21 22.37 18.68
N GLU A 76 -4.31 23.70 18.72
CA GLU A 76 -5.54 24.43 18.39
C GLU A 76 -6.00 24.15 16.96
N VAL A 77 -5.08 24.12 15.99
CA VAL A 77 -5.42 23.74 14.60
C VAL A 77 -5.98 22.32 14.54
N ALA A 78 -5.38 21.36 15.26
CA ALA A 78 -5.89 19.98 15.28
C ALA A 78 -7.30 19.90 15.88
N GLU A 79 -7.54 20.57 17.01
CA GLU A 79 -8.87 20.63 17.66
C GLU A 79 -9.93 21.24 16.72
N ARG A 80 -9.59 22.32 16.02
CA ARG A 80 -10.50 23.00 15.07
C ARG A 80 -10.82 22.14 13.86
N ILE A 81 -9.85 21.42 13.33
CA ILE A 81 -10.08 20.46 12.24
C ILE A 81 -10.99 19.34 12.73
N THR A 82 -10.73 18.76 13.90
CA THR A 82 -11.60 17.71 14.46
C THR A 82 -13.03 18.21 14.68
N ALA A 83 -13.21 19.44 15.19
CA ALA A 83 -14.54 20.03 15.33
C ALA A 83 -15.26 20.19 13.97
N ALA A 84 -14.55 20.67 12.95
CA ALA A 84 -15.07 20.80 11.58
C ALA A 84 -15.41 19.44 10.93
N GLU A 85 -14.74 18.36 11.32
CA GLU A 85 -15.09 17.01 10.88
C GLU A 85 -16.33 16.48 11.61
N MET A 86 -16.43 16.71 12.91
CA MET A 86 -17.58 16.30 13.73
C MET A 86 -18.88 17.02 13.35
N ASP A 87 -18.79 18.29 12.93
CA ASP A 87 -19.96 19.06 12.48
C ASP A 87 -20.25 18.94 10.97
N GLY A 88 -19.36 18.28 10.22
CA GLY A 88 -19.50 18.02 8.79
C GLY A 88 -19.08 19.18 7.87
N SER A 89 -18.49 20.24 8.40
CA SER A 89 -17.92 21.35 7.61
C SER A 89 -16.74 20.91 6.74
N VAL A 90 -16.02 19.88 7.16
CA VAL A 90 -14.94 19.23 6.41
C VAL A 90 -15.13 17.72 6.44
N ALA A 91 -14.97 17.06 5.29
CA ALA A 91 -15.03 15.60 5.23
C ALA A 91 -13.76 14.98 5.86
N PRO A 92 -13.89 13.85 6.59
CA PRO A 92 -12.73 13.08 7.03
C PRO A 92 -11.91 12.61 5.83
N SER A 93 -10.60 12.46 6.04
CA SER A 93 -9.74 11.91 4.98
C SER A 93 -10.13 10.46 4.67
N PRO A 94 -10.41 10.11 3.41
CA PRO A 94 -10.71 8.73 3.05
C PRO A 94 -9.59 7.79 3.48
N ILE A 95 -9.93 6.70 4.16
CA ILE A 95 -8.98 5.63 4.49
C ILE A 95 -8.38 5.11 3.17
N GLY A 96 -7.05 5.00 3.11
CA GLY A 96 -6.35 4.63 1.88
C GLY A 96 -5.89 5.81 1.02
N SER A 97 -6.18 7.06 1.40
CA SER A 97 -5.72 8.22 0.61
C SER A 97 -4.20 8.23 0.47
N MET A 98 -3.73 8.43 -0.76
CA MET A 98 -2.34 8.40 -1.15
C MET A 98 -1.77 9.81 -1.24
N MET A 99 -0.65 10.04 -0.58
CA MET A 99 0.16 11.24 -0.68
C MET A 99 1.50 10.89 -1.31
N TYR A 100 2.08 11.85 -2.02
CA TYR A 100 3.34 11.69 -2.74
C TYR A 100 4.34 12.71 -2.22
N ARG A 101 5.59 12.30 -2.02
CA ARG A 101 6.62 13.20 -1.53
C ARG A 101 7.96 12.95 -2.18
N THR A 102 8.67 14.04 -2.49
CA THR A 102 10.11 14.00 -2.75
C THR A 102 10.91 14.84 -1.77
N TYR A 103 12.19 14.51 -1.64
CA TYR A 103 13.20 15.27 -0.91
C TYR A 103 14.53 15.18 -1.66
N ASP A 104 15.27 16.27 -1.74
CA ASP A 104 16.41 16.35 -2.66
C ASP A 104 17.73 15.81 -2.06
N GLU A 105 17.83 15.71 -0.73
CA GLU A 105 19.07 15.26 -0.06
C GLU A 105 19.00 13.79 0.39
N GLY A 106 20.15 13.11 0.40
CA GLY A 106 20.24 11.67 0.70
C GLY A 106 20.19 11.29 2.18
N ASP A 107 20.11 12.25 3.11
CA ASP A 107 19.98 12.01 4.55
C ASP A 107 18.53 11.71 4.99
N ARG A 108 17.58 11.85 4.06
CA ARG A 108 16.19 11.42 4.19
C ARG A 108 15.78 10.56 3.00
N ILE A 109 14.60 9.96 3.11
CA ILE A 109 14.02 9.17 2.02
C ILE A 109 13.63 10.14 0.90
N GLN A 110 14.29 10.04 -0.25
CA GLN A 110 14.17 10.99 -1.36
C GLN A 110 12.87 10.80 -2.14
N TYR A 111 12.37 9.58 -2.26
CA TYR A 111 11.10 9.31 -2.93
C TYR A 111 10.20 8.39 -2.10
N LEU A 112 9.06 8.92 -1.67
CA LEU A 112 8.17 8.26 -0.73
C LEU A 112 6.72 8.49 -1.12
N TRP A 113 5.95 7.42 -1.17
CA TRP A 113 4.50 7.48 -1.21
C TRP A 113 3.95 7.07 0.15
N VAL A 114 2.82 7.63 0.54
CA VAL A 114 2.23 7.44 1.87
C VAL A 114 0.76 7.14 1.71
N VAL A 115 0.30 6.04 2.29
CA VAL A 115 -1.13 5.72 2.35
C VAL A 115 -1.62 5.98 3.76
N VAL A 116 -2.56 6.91 3.93
CA VAL A 116 -3.12 7.25 5.25
C VAL A 116 -4.16 6.22 5.66
N LEU A 117 -4.08 5.79 6.92
CA LEU A 117 -4.89 4.71 7.49
C LEU A 117 -5.29 5.12 8.91
N PRO A 118 -6.07 6.21 9.08
CA PRO A 118 -6.35 6.78 10.40
C PRO A 118 -6.94 5.73 11.35
N ASP A 119 -6.43 5.75 12.57
CA ASP A 119 -6.85 4.91 13.71
C ASP A 119 -6.65 3.40 13.51
N GLN A 120 -6.03 2.98 12.40
CA GLN A 120 -5.75 1.57 12.12
C GLN A 120 -4.55 1.06 12.92
N VAL A 121 -4.60 -0.22 13.28
CA VAL A 121 -3.55 -0.94 13.97
C VAL A 121 -2.88 -1.92 13.01
N ALA A 122 -1.54 -2.00 13.01
CA ALA A 122 -0.80 -2.79 12.01
C ALA A 122 -1.12 -4.28 12.13
N SER A 123 -1.29 -4.78 13.36
CA SER A 123 -1.64 -6.18 13.62
C SER A 123 -2.96 -6.58 12.99
N ASP A 124 -3.92 -5.66 12.88
CA ASP A 124 -5.26 -5.95 12.34
C ASP A 124 -5.27 -5.92 10.81
N LEU A 125 -4.26 -5.30 10.19
CA LEU A 125 -4.14 -5.13 8.74
C LEU A 125 -3.03 -5.96 8.13
N ALA A 126 -2.48 -6.93 8.88
CA ALA A 126 -1.37 -7.76 8.44
C ALA A 126 -0.15 -6.92 7.98
N MET A 127 0.11 -5.77 8.61
CA MET A 127 1.17 -4.83 8.22
C MET A 127 2.44 -4.98 9.08
N PRO A 128 3.62 -4.71 8.50
CA PRO A 128 4.85 -4.61 9.27
C PRO A 128 4.96 -3.25 9.97
N THR A 129 5.67 -3.24 11.09
CA THR A 129 5.99 -2.03 11.87
C THR A 129 7.50 -1.81 11.99
N GLY A 130 8.32 -2.81 11.64
CA GLY A 130 9.76 -2.71 11.64
C GLY A 130 10.25 -1.55 10.78
N SER A 131 10.91 -0.56 11.41
CA SER A 131 11.36 0.64 10.70
C SER A 131 12.27 0.28 9.53
N GLN A 132 11.93 0.78 8.34
CA GLN A 132 12.74 0.59 7.13
C GLN A 132 13.56 1.85 6.81
N ARG A 133 13.77 2.76 7.77
CA ARG A 133 14.47 4.03 7.50
C ARG A 133 15.84 3.79 6.86
N ASP A 134 16.70 3.03 7.51
CA ASP A 134 18.08 2.82 7.05
C ASP A 134 18.12 2.08 5.71
N GLN A 135 17.26 1.07 5.54
CA GLN A 135 17.11 0.38 4.26
C GLN A 135 16.61 1.31 3.16
N SER A 136 15.68 2.22 3.47
CA SER A 136 15.18 3.21 2.52
C SER A 136 16.27 4.19 2.10
N LEU A 137 17.11 4.64 3.05
CA LEU A 137 18.27 5.49 2.75
C LEU A 137 19.30 4.75 1.89
N ALA A 138 19.37 3.43 2.01
CA ALA A 138 20.19 2.54 1.19
C ALA A 138 19.49 2.07 -0.10
N GLY A 139 18.36 2.67 -0.49
CA GLY A 139 17.62 2.35 -1.72
C GLY A 139 16.97 0.96 -1.74
N GLN A 140 16.75 0.36 -0.57
CA GLN A 140 16.28 -1.03 -0.38
C GLN A 140 15.08 -1.10 0.60
N GLY A 141 14.46 0.04 0.90
CA GLY A 141 13.37 0.12 1.89
C GLY A 141 12.12 -0.61 1.42
N THR A 142 11.48 -1.35 2.31
CA THR A 142 10.14 -1.93 2.08
C THR A 142 9.06 -1.10 2.79
N PRO A 143 7.76 -1.32 2.51
CA PRO A 143 6.71 -0.59 3.22
C PRO A 143 6.64 -0.91 4.72
N TRP A 144 6.27 0.08 5.56
CA TRP A 144 5.98 -0.14 6.99
C TRP A 144 4.97 0.87 7.54
N MET A 145 4.18 0.44 8.53
CA MET A 145 3.23 1.31 9.21
C MET A 145 3.93 2.16 10.27
N MET A 146 3.50 3.41 10.39
CA MET A 146 3.88 4.32 11.46
C MET A 146 2.65 4.86 12.18
N ARG A 147 2.83 5.16 13.47
CA ARG A 147 1.82 5.82 14.33
C ARG A 147 0.49 5.06 14.40
N GLU A 148 0.56 3.74 14.40
CA GLU A 148 -0.62 2.86 14.51
C GLU A 148 -1.50 3.23 15.73
N GLY A 149 -2.81 3.04 15.60
CA GLY A 149 -3.79 3.37 16.64
C GLY A 149 -3.98 4.87 16.89
N THR A 150 -3.47 5.73 16.00
CA THR A 150 -3.68 7.18 16.05
C THR A 150 -4.31 7.70 14.76
N SER A 151 -4.90 8.88 14.79
CA SER A 151 -5.42 9.56 13.60
C SER A 151 -4.34 9.84 12.55
N GLY A 152 -3.06 9.80 12.94
CA GLY A 152 -1.91 9.94 12.08
C GLY A 152 -1.32 8.62 11.60
N ALA A 153 -1.99 7.48 11.77
CA ALA A 153 -1.54 6.18 11.27
C ALA A 153 -1.42 6.17 9.74
N HIS A 154 -0.31 5.67 9.22
CA HIS A 154 -0.04 5.62 7.78
C HIS A 154 0.98 4.55 7.40
N LEU A 155 0.84 4.01 6.19
CA LEU A 155 1.80 3.13 5.55
C LEU A 155 2.80 3.98 4.74
N MET A 156 4.07 3.87 5.09
CA MET A 156 5.19 4.44 4.34
C MET A 156 5.57 3.48 3.23
N ILE A 157 5.70 3.96 1.98
CA ILE A 157 6.10 3.17 0.81
C ILE A 157 7.31 3.86 0.16
N PRO A 158 8.55 3.48 0.52
CA PRO A 158 9.76 3.95 -0.18
C PRO A 158 9.71 3.48 -1.62
N ILE A 159 9.94 4.40 -2.55
CA ILE A 159 10.08 4.06 -3.96
C ILE A 159 11.56 3.93 -4.27
N ASN A 160 11.98 2.73 -4.68
CA ASN A 160 13.38 2.41 -4.98
C ASN A 160 13.58 2.18 -6.48
N GLY A 161 14.82 2.33 -6.95
CA GLY A 161 15.24 1.99 -8.31
C GLY A 161 14.91 3.02 -9.39
N THR A 162 14.38 4.20 -9.02
CA THR A 162 14.11 5.30 -9.96
C THR A 162 15.14 6.42 -9.84
N GLU A 163 15.12 7.38 -10.77
CA GLU A 163 15.99 8.55 -10.72
C GLU A 163 15.72 9.50 -9.52
N PHE A 164 14.57 9.36 -8.85
CA PHE A 164 14.20 10.15 -7.68
C PHE A 164 14.51 9.43 -6.36
N SER A 165 14.83 8.14 -6.41
CA SER A 165 15.08 7.30 -5.25
C SER A 165 16.45 7.58 -4.62
N ASN A 166 16.58 7.24 -3.33
CA ASN A 166 17.90 7.12 -2.71
C ASN A 166 18.78 6.16 -3.52
N THR A 167 20.01 6.59 -3.81
CA THR A 167 20.98 5.74 -4.49
C THR A 167 21.47 4.65 -3.52
N GLY A 168 21.37 3.40 -3.95
CA GLY A 168 21.68 2.23 -3.15
C GLY A 168 22.34 1.10 -3.93
N SER A 169 22.99 0.18 -3.23
CA SER A 169 23.42 -1.08 -3.82
C SER A 169 22.23 -2.03 -3.97
N THR A 170 22.15 -2.79 -5.07
CA THR A 170 21.19 -3.88 -5.17
C THR A 170 21.64 -5.08 -4.34
N ALA A 171 20.75 -5.62 -3.51
CA ALA A 171 21.04 -6.83 -2.75
C ALA A 171 21.24 -8.03 -3.70
N PRO A 172 22.22 -8.94 -3.46
CA PRO A 172 22.39 -10.14 -4.27
C PRO A 172 21.09 -10.96 -4.34
N LEU A 173 20.71 -11.44 -5.54
CA LEU A 173 19.48 -12.22 -5.68
C LEU A 173 19.58 -13.55 -4.95
N ILE A 174 18.47 -13.94 -4.34
CA ILE A 174 18.23 -15.29 -3.85
C ILE A 174 17.38 -16.03 -4.89
N ASP A 175 17.78 -17.26 -5.21
CA ASP A 175 16.91 -18.19 -5.94
C ASP A 175 15.95 -18.86 -4.94
N ALA A 176 14.74 -18.29 -4.84
CA ALA A 176 13.70 -18.77 -3.94
C ALA A 176 13.32 -20.24 -4.18
N LYS A 177 13.56 -20.79 -5.38
CA LYS A 177 13.26 -22.19 -5.74
C LYS A 177 14.20 -23.19 -5.07
N THR A 178 15.38 -22.73 -4.63
CA THR A 178 16.34 -23.57 -3.90
C THR A 178 15.97 -23.77 -2.43
N ILE A 179 15.03 -22.99 -1.91
CA ILE A 179 14.56 -23.09 -0.52
C ILE A 179 13.48 -24.16 -0.44
N THR A 180 13.83 -25.31 0.14
CA THR A 180 12.96 -26.51 0.16
C THR A 180 12.19 -26.70 1.46
N ASP A 181 12.59 -26.06 2.56
CA ASP A 181 11.82 -26.09 3.81
C ASP A 181 10.52 -25.30 3.61
N PRO A 182 9.33 -25.93 3.74
CA PRO A 182 8.07 -25.30 3.36
C PRO A 182 7.70 -24.09 4.22
N VAL A 183 8.15 -24.04 5.48
CA VAL A 183 7.90 -22.90 6.38
C VAL A 183 8.75 -21.70 6.00
N THR A 184 10.05 -21.94 5.77
CA THR A 184 10.99 -20.91 5.31
C THR A 184 10.57 -20.37 3.95
N GLN A 185 10.24 -21.28 3.03
CA GLN A 185 9.81 -20.97 1.68
C GLN A 185 8.52 -20.10 1.69
N ALA A 186 7.51 -20.48 2.50
CA ALA A 186 6.24 -19.76 2.58
C ALA A 186 6.37 -18.33 3.10
N THR A 187 7.38 -18.05 3.93
CA THR A 187 7.57 -16.77 4.62
C THR A 187 8.55 -15.84 3.91
N LEU A 188 9.20 -16.28 2.82
CA LEU A 188 10.07 -15.43 1.98
C LEU A 188 9.45 -14.08 1.55
N PRO A 189 8.16 -13.98 1.17
CA PRO A 189 7.57 -12.71 0.74
C PRO A 189 7.42 -11.68 1.87
N LEU A 190 7.51 -12.10 3.12
CA LEU A 190 7.24 -11.27 4.28
C LEU A 190 8.46 -10.41 4.66
N PRO A 191 8.23 -9.23 5.24
CA PRO A 191 9.26 -8.51 6.00
C PRO A 191 9.64 -9.28 7.27
N ASP A 192 10.85 -9.02 7.79
CA ASP A 192 11.47 -9.83 8.85
C ASP A 192 10.65 -9.91 10.14
N ASP A 193 9.96 -8.83 10.51
CA ASP A 193 9.12 -8.76 11.70
C ASP A 193 7.86 -9.65 11.61
N LEU A 194 7.41 -9.99 10.39
CA LEU A 194 6.26 -10.87 10.17
C LEU A 194 6.65 -12.34 9.94
N LYS A 195 7.89 -12.63 9.49
CA LYS A 195 8.35 -13.99 9.13
C LYS A 195 8.14 -15.03 10.22
N ASN A 196 8.35 -14.67 11.48
CA ASN A 196 8.29 -15.63 12.61
C ASN A 196 6.94 -15.71 13.31
N VAL A 197 6.06 -14.72 13.07
CA VAL A 197 4.75 -14.62 13.72
C VAL A 197 3.59 -14.99 12.78
N ALA A 198 3.87 -15.20 11.49
CA ALA A 198 2.87 -15.68 10.54
C ALA A 198 2.53 -17.16 10.74
N THR A 199 1.25 -17.50 10.62
CA THR A 199 0.84 -18.91 10.47
C THR A 199 1.29 -19.41 9.10
N VAL A 200 1.73 -20.66 9.02
CA VAL A 200 1.99 -21.32 7.74
C VAL A 200 1.11 -22.54 7.63
N SER A 201 0.32 -22.62 6.58
CA SER A 201 -0.59 -23.73 6.33
C SER A 201 -0.53 -24.22 4.88
N THR A 202 -1.16 -25.35 4.62
CA THR A 202 -1.42 -25.89 3.28
C THR A 202 -2.79 -26.56 3.26
N PHE A 203 -3.18 -27.11 2.12
CA PHE A 203 -4.37 -27.96 1.99
C PHE A 203 -3.96 -29.40 1.76
N ASP A 204 -4.66 -30.30 2.44
CA ASP A 204 -4.67 -31.71 2.07
C ASP A 204 -5.38 -31.86 0.72
N ALA A 205 -4.67 -32.39 -0.29
CA ALA A 205 -5.17 -32.46 -1.66
C ALA A 205 -6.37 -33.41 -1.82
N SER A 206 -6.57 -34.35 -0.89
CA SER A 206 -7.67 -35.34 -0.99
C SER A 206 -8.96 -34.88 -0.33
N THR A 207 -8.86 -34.05 0.72
CA THR A 207 -9.99 -33.62 1.53
C THR A 207 -10.26 -32.12 1.47
N GLY A 208 -9.33 -31.33 0.93
CA GLY A 208 -9.38 -29.87 0.97
C GLY A 208 -9.23 -29.29 2.37
N GLN A 209 -8.92 -30.12 3.39
CA GLN A 209 -8.78 -29.65 4.76
C GLN A 209 -7.48 -28.89 4.93
N ARG A 210 -7.54 -27.82 5.72
CA ARG A 210 -6.36 -27.05 6.10
C ARG A 210 -5.45 -27.88 7.01
N VAL A 211 -4.16 -27.89 6.68
CA VAL A 211 -3.10 -28.50 7.47
C VAL A 211 -2.12 -27.40 7.89
N VAL A 212 -2.04 -27.13 9.18
CA VAL A 212 -1.10 -26.14 9.73
C VAL A 212 0.30 -26.75 9.82
N LEU A 213 1.28 -26.11 9.17
CA LEU A 213 2.69 -26.49 9.20
C LEU A 213 3.44 -25.77 10.32
N ARG A 214 3.05 -24.53 10.63
CA ARG A 214 3.53 -23.75 11.77
C ARG A 214 2.42 -22.83 12.27
N GLU A 215 2.11 -22.91 13.56
CA GLU A 215 1.21 -21.96 14.22
C GLU A 215 1.90 -20.60 14.38
N GLY A 216 1.21 -19.51 14.03
CA GLY A 216 1.66 -18.14 14.22
C GLY A 216 0.93 -17.43 15.35
N THR A 217 1.26 -16.16 15.55
CA THR A 217 0.61 -15.28 16.55
C THR A 217 0.11 -13.97 15.96
N SER A 218 0.28 -13.77 14.65
CA SER A 218 -0.21 -12.60 13.91
C SER A 218 -1.46 -12.94 13.09
N THR A 219 -2.06 -11.94 12.45
CA THR A 219 -3.15 -12.12 11.49
C THR A 219 -2.67 -12.53 10.10
N VAL A 220 -1.36 -12.66 9.89
CA VAL A 220 -0.77 -13.09 8.62
C VAL A 220 -0.73 -14.59 8.56
N GLU A 221 -1.23 -15.16 7.47
CA GLU A 221 -1.06 -16.57 7.17
C GLU A 221 -0.54 -16.76 5.74
N CYS A 222 0.45 -17.65 5.61
CA CYS A 222 1.17 -17.93 4.39
C CYS A 222 0.91 -19.36 3.91
N ARG A 223 0.86 -19.52 2.59
CA ARG A 223 0.99 -20.82 1.93
C ARG A 223 2.34 -20.95 1.23
N PRO A 224 2.96 -22.14 1.28
CA PRO A 224 4.13 -22.44 0.48
C PRO A 224 3.89 -22.26 -1.02
N HIS A 225 4.96 -22.38 -1.80
CA HIS A 225 4.95 -22.38 -3.26
C HIS A 225 3.89 -23.33 -3.79
N ASP A 226 2.98 -22.77 -4.56
CA ASP A 226 2.06 -23.52 -5.37
C ASP A 226 2.71 -23.79 -6.74
N PRO A 227 3.00 -25.05 -7.10
CA PRO A 227 3.65 -25.37 -8.37
C PRO A 227 2.76 -25.10 -9.59
N GLU A 228 1.44 -25.01 -9.42
CA GLU A 228 0.52 -24.72 -10.52
C GLU A 228 0.55 -23.24 -10.89
N SER A 229 0.37 -22.36 -9.90
CA SER A 229 0.41 -20.91 -10.15
C SER A 229 1.83 -20.33 -10.15
N GLY A 230 2.79 -21.05 -9.57
CA GLY A 230 4.18 -20.65 -9.33
C GLY A 230 4.36 -19.64 -8.21
N PHE A 231 3.29 -19.28 -7.49
CA PHE A 231 3.31 -18.23 -6.47
C PHE A 231 3.42 -18.78 -5.05
N THR A 232 4.05 -17.99 -4.19
CA THR A 232 3.93 -18.07 -2.73
C THR A 232 3.12 -16.86 -2.27
N ARG A 233 2.17 -17.07 -1.35
CA ARG A 233 1.22 -16.03 -0.98
C ARG A 233 0.99 -16.01 0.52
N CYS A 234 1.00 -14.82 1.09
CA CYS A 234 0.56 -14.55 2.46
C CYS A 234 -0.56 -13.52 2.45
N TYR A 235 -1.58 -13.75 3.25
CA TYR A 235 -2.76 -12.90 3.36
C TYR A 235 -3.18 -12.75 4.82
N HIS A 236 -4.04 -11.76 5.08
CA HIS A 236 -4.82 -11.70 6.30
C HIS A 236 -5.65 -12.99 6.48
N GLN A 237 -5.71 -13.52 7.70
CA GLN A 237 -6.42 -14.74 8.11
C GLN A 237 -7.92 -14.77 7.74
N ASP A 238 -8.58 -13.62 7.64
CA ASP A 238 -9.98 -13.61 7.19
C ASP A 238 -10.12 -13.96 5.70
N GLY A 239 -9.11 -13.61 4.89
CA GLY A 239 -9.07 -14.01 3.48
C GLY A 239 -8.91 -15.52 3.28
N TRP A 240 -8.58 -16.24 4.34
CA TRP A 240 -8.29 -17.66 4.32
C TRP A 240 -9.57 -18.50 4.52
N VAL A 241 -10.63 -17.94 5.10
CA VAL A 241 -11.94 -18.61 5.24
C VAL A 241 -12.57 -18.93 3.87
N SER A 242 -12.52 -18.00 2.92
CA SER A 242 -13.00 -18.26 1.55
C SER A 242 -12.18 -19.33 0.84
N ARG A 243 -10.88 -19.39 1.09
CA ARG A 243 -9.96 -20.36 0.50
C ARG A 243 -10.16 -21.76 1.06
N ASP A 244 -10.48 -21.88 2.36
CA ASP A 244 -10.86 -23.15 2.97
C ASP A 244 -12.13 -23.71 2.35
N MET A 245 -13.15 -22.85 2.20
CA MET A 245 -14.38 -23.24 1.55
C MET A 245 -14.13 -23.68 0.11
N ASN A 246 -13.35 -22.91 -0.66
CA ASN A 246 -13.00 -23.26 -2.03
C ASN A 246 -12.26 -24.60 -2.12
N ALA A 247 -11.23 -24.81 -1.31
CA ALA A 247 -10.43 -26.03 -1.31
C ALA A 247 -11.28 -27.26 -0.97
N ARG A 248 -12.19 -27.14 0.01
CA ARG A 248 -13.14 -28.21 0.34
C ARG A 248 -14.09 -28.52 -0.81
N LEU A 249 -14.69 -27.51 -1.44
CA LEU A 249 -15.60 -27.71 -2.57
C LEU A 249 -14.92 -28.40 -3.75
N LEU A 250 -13.69 -27.99 -4.08
CA LEU A 250 -12.89 -28.66 -5.12
C LEU A 250 -12.60 -30.12 -4.76
N ALA A 251 -12.26 -30.40 -3.49
CA ALA A 251 -12.05 -31.78 -3.02
C ALA A 251 -13.35 -32.63 -3.02
N GLU A 252 -14.51 -31.99 -2.87
CA GLU A 252 -15.83 -32.62 -3.02
C GLU A 252 -16.23 -32.85 -4.49
N GLY A 253 -15.42 -32.39 -5.45
CA GLY A 253 -15.61 -32.62 -6.89
C GLY A 253 -16.39 -31.53 -7.61
N TYR A 254 -16.58 -30.36 -6.99
CA TYR A 254 -17.13 -29.19 -7.67
C TYR A 254 -16.16 -28.71 -8.77
N SER A 255 -16.71 -28.16 -9.85
CA SER A 255 -15.89 -27.42 -10.83
C SER A 255 -15.35 -26.13 -10.22
N GLU A 256 -14.29 -25.55 -10.81
CA GLU A 256 -13.75 -24.26 -10.36
C GLU A 256 -14.79 -23.13 -10.41
N ASP A 257 -15.61 -23.11 -11.45
CA ASP A 257 -16.68 -22.11 -11.61
C ASP A 257 -17.76 -22.28 -10.53
N ASP A 258 -18.20 -23.51 -10.26
CA ASP A 258 -19.22 -23.78 -9.24
C ASP A 258 -18.70 -23.49 -7.82
N ALA A 259 -17.45 -23.85 -7.55
CA ALA A 259 -16.79 -23.55 -6.28
C ALA A 259 -16.65 -22.04 -6.08
N SER A 260 -16.19 -21.32 -7.10
CA SER A 260 -16.05 -19.86 -7.07
C SER A 260 -17.39 -19.15 -6.89
N ALA A 261 -18.44 -19.58 -7.58
CA ALA A 261 -19.78 -19.04 -7.43
C ALA A 261 -20.34 -19.29 -6.02
N SER A 262 -20.08 -20.47 -5.44
CA SER A 262 -20.50 -20.81 -4.08
C SER A 262 -19.80 -19.94 -3.03
N VAL A 263 -18.50 -19.69 -3.21
CA VAL A 263 -17.72 -18.79 -2.35
C VAL A 263 -18.22 -17.35 -2.47
N ALA A 264 -18.44 -16.86 -3.70
CA ALA A 264 -18.98 -15.53 -3.93
C ALA A 264 -20.34 -15.34 -3.25
N LYS A 265 -21.22 -16.33 -3.35
CA LYS A 265 -22.51 -16.34 -2.64
C LYS A 265 -22.34 -16.31 -1.11
N ALA A 266 -21.41 -17.10 -0.57
CA ALA A 266 -21.13 -17.09 0.87
C ALA A 266 -20.55 -15.76 1.37
N VAL A 267 -19.80 -15.04 0.53
CA VAL A 267 -19.38 -13.65 0.82
C VAL A 267 -20.57 -12.70 0.79
N GLU A 268 -21.42 -12.78 -0.24
CA GLU A 268 -22.63 -11.94 -0.37
C GLU A 268 -23.61 -12.14 0.79
N ASP A 269 -23.81 -13.40 1.20
CA ASP A 269 -24.67 -13.78 2.33
C ASP A 269 -24.03 -13.49 3.70
N GLY A 270 -22.77 -13.00 3.75
CA GLY A 270 -22.04 -12.65 4.96
C GLY A 270 -21.50 -13.83 5.78
N ALA A 271 -21.51 -15.05 5.23
CA ALA A 271 -20.97 -16.25 5.89
C ALA A 271 -19.44 -16.29 5.89
N ILE A 272 -18.79 -15.58 4.95
CA ILE A 272 -17.35 -15.39 4.91
C ILE A 272 -17.03 -13.96 5.36
N PRO A 273 -16.15 -13.76 6.37
CA PRO A 273 -15.77 -12.44 6.81
C PRO A 273 -15.05 -11.69 5.67
N SER A 274 -15.39 -10.41 5.51
CA SER A 274 -14.62 -9.53 4.65
C SER A 274 -13.27 -9.24 5.28
N THR A 275 -12.21 -9.30 4.48
CA THR A 275 -10.90 -8.84 4.94
C THR A 275 -10.97 -7.33 5.24
N PRO A 276 -10.39 -6.85 6.36
CA PRO A 276 -10.38 -5.44 6.69
C PRO A 276 -9.82 -4.57 5.56
N MET A 277 -10.45 -3.41 5.30
CA MET A 277 -9.91 -2.40 4.39
C MET A 277 -8.53 -1.96 4.85
N GLY A 278 -7.60 -1.82 3.92
CA GLY A 278 -6.21 -1.53 4.21
C GLY A 278 -5.37 -2.77 4.53
N SER A 279 -5.90 -3.98 4.53
CA SER A 279 -5.07 -5.17 4.77
C SER A 279 -4.01 -5.37 3.68
N LEU A 280 -2.78 -5.70 4.09
CA LEU A 280 -1.71 -6.10 3.18
C LEU A 280 -1.75 -7.60 2.86
N GLY A 281 -1.45 -7.91 1.60
CA GLY A 281 -1.10 -9.23 1.12
C GLY A 281 0.30 -9.23 0.51
N TYR A 282 0.97 -10.38 0.57
CA TYR A 282 2.35 -10.55 0.13
C TYR A 282 2.41 -11.68 -0.89
N ARG A 283 3.12 -11.45 -1.99
CA ARG A 283 3.26 -12.43 -3.07
C ARG A 283 4.71 -12.49 -3.53
N LEU A 284 5.22 -13.72 -3.62
CA LEU A 284 6.49 -14.00 -4.27
C LEU A 284 6.27 -14.90 -5.49
N TYR A 285 7.06 -14.68 -6.52
CA TYR A 285 7.18 -15.50 -7.71
C TYR A 285 8.66 -15.79 -7.99
N GLY A 286 8.96 -17.02 -8.39
CA GLY A 286 10.33 -17.52 -8.48
C GLY A 286 11.06 -17.24 -9.80
N GLU A 287 10.37 -16.73 -10.81
CA GLU A 287 10.93 -16.46 -12.15
C GLU A 287 10.85 -14.97 -12.50
N ASP A 288 11.59 -14.53 -13.52
CA ASP A 288 11.73 -13.12 -13.91
C ASP A 288 10.71 -12.64 -14.98
N ASP A 289 9.88 -13.52 -15.55
CA ASP A 289 8.86 -13.16 -16.56
C ASP A 289 7.61 -12.48 -15.95
N ARG A 290 7.55 -12.43 -14.61
CA ARG A 290 6.52 -11.74 -13.83
C ARG A 290 7.18 -10.97 -12.68
N ILE A 291 6.40 -10.09 -12.07
CA ILE A 291 6.85 -9.37 -10.87
C ILE A 291 7.10 -10.39 -9.76
N ARG A 292 8.35 -10.50 -9.31
CA ARG A 292 8.80 -11.46 -8.29
C ARG A 292 8.19 -11.15 -6.94
N LEU A 293 8.59 -10.04 -6.32
CA LEU A 293 8.07 -9.60 -5.03
C LEU A 293 7.04 -8.48 -5.20
N LEU A 294 5.82 -8.73 -4.77
CA LEU A 294 4.71 -7.79 -4.86
C LEU A 294 3.91 -7.81 -3.57
N TRP A 295 3.70 -6.63 -3.01
CA TRP A 295 2.73 -6.44 -1.93
C TRP A 295 1.45 -5.83 -2.49
N VAL A 296 0.33 -6.08 -1.82
CA VAL A 296 -1.00 -5.66 -2.28
C VAL A 296 -1.77 -5.08 -1.11
N LEU A 297 -2.18 -3.81 -1.23
CA LEU A 297 -3.05 -3.16 -0.26
C LEU A 297 -4.50 -3.25 -0.72
N ARG A 298 -5.37 -3.86 0.08
CA ARG A 298 -6.80 -4.01 -0.24
C ARG A 298 -7.55 -2.71 0.04
N VAL A 299 -8.28 -2.18 -0.93
CA VAL A 299 -9.12 -0.98 -0.81
C VAL A 299 -10.49 -1.22 -1.46
N PRO A 300 -11.26 -2.22 -0.99
CA PRO A 300 -12.48 -2.67 -1.66
C PRO A 300 -13.48 -1.52 -1.84
N GLY A 301 -14.05 -1.41 -3.03
CA GLY A 301 -15.04 -0.39 -3.40
C GLY A 301 -14.47 1.00 -3.69
N ALA A 302 -13.22 1.28 -3.30
CA ALA A 302 -12.61 2.59 -3.51
C ALA A 302 -12.27 2.86 -4.98
N THR A 303 -12.14 4.14 -5.34
CA THR A 303 -11.70 4.57 -6.67
C THR A 303 -10.36 5.30 -6.63
N ALA A 304 -9.65 5.33 -7.75
CA ALA A 304 -8.39 6.06 -7.85
C ALA A 304 -8.60 7.55 -7.56
N THR A 305 -9.69 8.13 -8.09
CA THR A 305 -10.11 9.51 -7.85
C THR A 305 -10.30 9.83 -6.37
N GLU A 306 -11.00 8.97 -5.64
CA GLU A 306 -11.26 9.16 -4.21
C GLU A 306 -9.97 9.14 -3.38
N LEU A 307 -9.09 8.18 -3.68
CA LEU A 307 -7.89 7.93 -2.88
C LEU A 307 -6.64 8.64 -3.40
N GLY A 308 -6.68 9.34 -4.53
CA GLY A 308 -5.48 9.98 -5.09
C GLY A 308 -4.50 9.00 -5.73
N MET A 309 -4.93 7.79 -6.11
CA MET A 309 -4.02 6.74 -6.61
C MET A 309 -3.79 6.82 -8.12
N PRO A 310 -2.64 6.36 -8.64
CA PRO A 310 -2.42 6.22 -10.08
C PRO A 310 -3.04 4.92 -10.58
N THR A 311 -3.34 4.84 -11.87
CA THR A 311 -3.99 3.67 -12.49
C THR A 311 -3.17 3.07 -13.62
N GLU A 312 -2.20 3.81 -14.15
CA GLU A 312 -1.34 3.28 -15.20
C GLU A 312 -0.52 2.09 -14.71
N SER A 313 -0.56 1.00 -15.47
CA SER A 313 0.13 -0.23 -15.10
C SER A 313 1.64 0.00 -15.05
N GLN A 314 2.24 -0.29 -13.89
CA GLN A 314 3.70 -0.25 -13.74
C GLN A 314 4.34 -1.63 -13.94
N ARG A 315 3.69 -2.55 -14.67
CA ARG A 315 4.19 -3.92 -14.87
C ARG A 315 5.60 -3.92 -15.46
N ASP A 316 5.81 -3.24 -16.57
CA ASP A 316 7.09 -3.29 -17.28
C ASP A 316 8.19 -2.57 -16.51
N ASN A 317 7.86 -1.46 -15.84
CA ASN A 317 8.77 -0.80 -14.91
C ASN A 317 9.12 -1.67 -13.71
N ALA A 318 8.15 -2.42 -13.15
CA ALA A 318 8.37 -3.37 -12.07
C ALA A 318 9.26 -4.54 -12.50
N LEU A 319 9.07 -5.07 -13.71
CA LEU A 319 9.96 -6.09 -14.28
C LEU A 319 11.40 -5.58 -14.47
N ALA A 320 11.58 -4.28 -14.69
CA ALA A 320 12.88 -3.62 -14.78
C ALA A 320 13.38 -3.04 -13.44
N GLY A 321 12.84 -3.52 -12.30
CA GLY A 321 13.31 -3.14 -10.97
C GLY A 321 13.04 -1.69 -10.55
N ARG A 322 12.11 -1.00 -11.23
CA ARG A 322 11.81 0.43 -11.03
C ARG A 322 10.31 0.74 -11.04
N GLY A 323 9.48 -0.24 -10.70
CA GLY A 323 8.02 -0.08 -10.68
C GLY A 323 7.56 0.77 -9.51
N THR A 324 6.56 1.61 -9.72
CA THR A 324 5.85 2.32 -8.66
C THR A 324 4.49 1.67 -8.37
N PRO A 325 3.82 1.99 -7.26
CA PRO A 325 2.48 1.48 -7.01
C PRO A 325 1.45 1.91 -8.07
N TRP A 326 0.40 1.10 -8.30
CA TRP A 326 -0.77 1.45 -9.12
C TRP A 326 -2.03 0.70 -8.69
N MET A 327 -3.19 1.32 -8.88
CA MET A 327 -4.49 0.76 -8.50
C MET A 327 -5.04 -0.14 -9.60
N MET A 328 -5.73 -1.21 -9.19
CA MET A 328 -6.46 -2.12 -10.09
C MET A 328 -7.88 -2.34 -9.57
N ASN A 329 -8.79 -2.61 -10.51
CA ASN A 329 -10.19 -2.99 -10.27
C ASN A 329 -10.96 -1.95 -9.42
N GLU A 330 -10.73 -0.67 -9.66
CA GLU A 330 -11.42 0.41 -8.95
C GLU A 330 -12.95 0.29 -8.97
N GLY A 331 -13.60 0.72 -7.90
CA GLY A 331 -15.04 0.65 -7.72
C GLY A 331 -15.60 -0.76 -7.50
N THR A 332 -14.76 -1.80 -7.48
CA THR A 332 -15.18 -3.19 -7.24
C THR A 332 -14.76 -3.68 -5.85
N ALA A 333 -15.37 -4.77 -5.38
CA ALA A 333 -14.92 -5.45 -4.16
C ALA A 333 -13.46 -5.96 -4.25
N GLY A 334 -12.93 -6.09 -5.48
CA GLY A 334 -11.55 -6.47 -5.75
C GLY A 334 -10.59 -5.30 -5.91
N ALA A 335 -10.99 -4.06 -5.61
CA ALA A 335 -10.11 -2.90 -5.70
C ALA A 335 -8.88 -3.03 -4.78
N HIS A 336 -7.69 -2.80 -5.35
CA HIS A 336 -6.43 -2.91 -4.62
C HIS A 336 -5.31 -2.08 -5.25
N LEU A 337 -4.34 -1.68 -4.42
CA LEU A 337 -3.09 -1.08 -4.85
C LEU A 337 -2.02 -2.17 -4.96
N MET A 338 -1.43 -2.30 -6.14
CA MET A 338 -0.26 -3.11 -6.42
C MET A 338 0.98 -2.34 -5.98
N ILE A 339 1.86 -2.96 -5.18
CA ILE A 339 3.09 -2.34 -4.66
C ILE A 339 4.27 -3.24 -5.03
N PRO A 340 4.94 -3.03 -6.18
CA PRO A 340 6.17 -3.72 -6.50
C PRO A 340 7.25 -3.40 -5.48
N ILE A 341 7.94 -4.43 -5.00
CA ILE A 341 9.11 -4.25 -4.15
C ILE A 341 10.34 -4.36 -5.02
N ASN A 342 11.13 -3.28 -5.05
CA ASN A 342 12.32 -3.16 -5.90
C ASN A 342 13.61 -3.21 -5.06
N SER A 343 14.72 -3.57 -5.72
CA SER A 343 16.09 -3.52 -5.18
C SER A 343 16.41 -4.48 -4.01
N THR A 344 15.50 -5.38 -3.63
CA THR A 344 15.77 -6.44 -2.64
C THR A 344 16.28 -7.72 -3.31
N GLU A 345 16.71 -8.67 -2.50
CA GLU A 345 17.20 -9.99 -2.93
C GLU A 345 16.12 -10.86 -3.61
N LEU A 346 14.85 -10.46 -3.50
CA LEU A 346 13.70 -11.15 -4.09
C LEU A 346 13.04 -10.34 -5.23
N SER A 347 13.53 -9.15 -5.53
CA SER A 347 12.98 -8.27 -6.57
C SER A 347 13.41 -8.65 -7.99
N ASN A 348 12.66 -8.17 -8.99
CA ASN A 348 13.15 -8.09 -10.37
C ASN A 348 14.29 -7.05 -10.48
N ARG A 349 14.99 -7.05 -11.62
CA ARG A 349 16.13 -6.18 -11.91
C ARG A 349 16.10 -5.59 -13.30
#